data_AF-A0AA36GT42-F1
#
_entry.id   AF-A0AA36GT42-F1
#
_cell.length_a   1.000
_cell.length_b   1.000
_cell.length_c   1.000
_cell.angle_alpha   90.00
_cell.angle_beta   90.00
_cell.angle_gamma   90.00
#
_symmetry.space_group_name_H-M   'P 1'
#
loop_
_entity.id
_entity.type
_entity.pdbx_description
1 polymer ?
#
loop_
_entity_poly.entity_id
_entity_poly.type
_entity_poly.pdbx_seq_one_letter_code
_entity_poly.pdbx_strand_id
1 'polypeptide(L)'
;MVLRLTPHSPVNELANLRARTRACREVRELAVMSYANMRGGLLRALMTDLDGLLEASRVIFHFSDPWNTIFYSFRQHHFQPNRSMAVIDVNESITTHKTATIRNYNTQPRLVYKTVVGVNGPLVILNEVKFPQYNEIVHITLPDGTQRCGQVLEITRNKAVVQVFEGTSGIDAKNTICEFTGDILRTPVSEDMLGRIFNGSGKPIDRGPPVLAEDFLDINGQPINPWSRIYPEEMIQTGISAIDVMNSIARGQKIPIFSAAGLPHNEIAAQIVRQGGLVKLPDSKKDQSDSNFAIVFAAMGVNMETARFFKQDFEENGSMENVCLFLNLANDPTIERIITPRLALTAAEFFAYQCEKHVLVVLTDMSSYAEALREVSAAREEVPGRRGFPGYMYTDLATIYERAGRVEGRDGSITQIPILTMPNDDITHPIPDLTGYITEGQIYVDRQLHNRQIYPPINVLPSLSRLMKSAIGEGMTRVDHADVSNQLYACYAIGKDVQAMKAVVGEEALSSDDLLYLEFLGKFEKNFIAQGNYEKRDVFESLDIGWQLLRIFPREMLKRIPETILDKYYPRGGAGAKAVESS
;
A
#
# COMPACT_ATOMS: atom_id res chain seq x y z
N MET A 1 -57.35 44.48 -21.58
CA MET A 1 -56.55 44.28 -22.80
C MET A 1 -55.18 44.91 -22.54
N VAL A 2 -54.14 44.07 -22.62
CA VAL A 2 -52.69 44.28 -22.59
C VAL A 2 -52.17 45.74 -22.70
N LEU A 3 -51.22 46.12 -21.83
CA LEU A 3 -49.94 46.74 -22.24
C LEU A 3 -48.88 46.66 -21.11
N ARG A 4 -47.64 46.45 -21.56
CA ARG A 4 -46.46 45.93 -20.86
C ARG A 4 -45.76 46.96 -19.96
N LEU A 5 -45.21 46.48 -18.83
CA LEU A 5 -44.04 47.06 -18.17
C LEU A 5 -43.01 45.95 -17.92
N THR A 6 -41.79 46.16 -18.41
CA THR A 6 -40.61 45.28 -18.34
C THR A 6 -39.91 45.34 -16.98
N PRO A 7 -39.40 44.22 -16.42
CA PRO A 7 -38.48 44.25 -15.28
C PRO A 7 -37.00 44.11 -15.70
N HIS A 8 -36.15 44.90 -15.06
CA HIS A 8 -34.68 44.83 -15.10
C HIS A 8 -34.17 43.50 -14.52
N SER A 9 -33.16 42.89 -15.16
CA SER A 9 -32.47 41.67 -14.72
C SER A 9 -31.07 41.96 -14.13
N PRO A 10 -30.63 41.21 -13.09
CA PRO A 10 -29.37 41.43 -12.37
C PRO A 10 -28.18 40.68 -13.02
N VAL A 11 -28.10 40.67 -14.35
CA VAL A 11 -27.08 39.88 -15.09
C VAL A 11 -25.83 40.71 -15.41
N ASN A 12 -25.91 42.04 -15.39
CA ASN A 12 -24.80 42.92 -15.79
C ASN A 12 -23.77 43.21 -14.67
N GLU A 13 -24.08 42.98 -13.40
CA GLU A 13 -23.12 43.21 -12.30
C GLU A 13 -22.09 42.08 -12.16
N LEU A 14 -22.45 40.83 -12.52
CA LEU A 14 -21.55 39.67 -12.46
C LEU A 14 -20.48 39.68 -13.57
N ALA A 15 -20.77 40.27 -14.73
CA ALA A 15 -19.81 40.43 -15.82
C ALA A 15 -18.71 41.44 -15.48
N ASN A 16 -19.06 42.54 -14.81
CA ASN A 16 -18.11 43.57 -14.38
C ASN A 16 -17.19 43.10 -13.23
N LEU A 17 -17.67 42.20 -12.36
CA LEU A 17 -16.84 41.62 -11.30
C LEU A 17 -15.78 40.65 -11.84
N ARG A 18 -16.12 39.87 -12.88
CA ARG A 18 -15.19 38.94 -13.55
C ARG A 18 -14.09 39.66 -14.35
N ALA A 19 -14.40 40.82 -14.93
CA ALA A 19 -13.40 41.66 -15.61
C ALA A 19 -12.37 42.26 -14.62
N ARG A 20 -12.82 42.70 -13.44
CA ARG A 20 -11.94 43.25 -12.39
C ARG A 20 -11.03 42.20 -11.73
N THR A 21 -11.47 40.95 -11.62
CA THR A 21 -10.63 39.85 -11.10
C THR A 21 -9.58 39.37 -12.11
N ARG A 22 -9.84 39.52 -13.42
CA ARG A 22 -8.84 39.23 -14.47
C ARG A 22 -7.72 40.28 -14.49
N ALA A 23 -8.07 41.57 -14.38
CA ALA A 23 -7.08 42.66 -14.32
C ALA A 23 -6.18 42.59 -13.07
N CYS A 24 -6.69 42.14 -11.92
CA CYS A 24 -5.86 41.92 -10.72
C CYS A 24 -4.90 40.73 -10.85
N ARG A 25 -5.15 39.79 -11.78
CA ARG A 25 -4.29 38.62 -12.01
C ARG A 25 -3.09 38.99 -12.89
N GLU A 26 -3.31 39.83 -13.91
CA GLU A 26 -2.24 40.33 -14.80
C GLU A 26 -1.28 41.29 -14.08
N VAL A 27 -1.76 42.12 -13.14
CA VAL A 27 -0.89 42.99 -12.32
C VAL A 27 0.00 42.19 -11.37
N ARG A 28 -0.45 41.00 -10.93
CA ARG A 28 0.32 40.11 -10.05
C ARG A 28 1.42 39.35 -10.80
N GLU A 29 1.19 39.00 -12.06
CA GLU A 29 2.21 38.36 -12.92
C GLU A 29 3.30 39.35 -13.39
N LEU A 30 2.93 40.61 -13.65
CA LEU A 30 3.90 41.68 -13.96
C LEU A 30 4.79 42.04 -12.74
N ALA A 31 4.27 41.97 -11.52
CA ALA A 31 5.05 42.22 -10.30
C ALA A 31 6.07 41.09 -10.01
N VAL A 32 5.75 39.84 -10.35
CA VAL A 32 6.65 38.69 -10.19
C VAL A 32 7.77 38.70 -11.24
N MET A 33 7.48 39.13 -12.48
CA MET A 33 8.53 39.31 -13.50
C MET A 33 9.49 40.48 -13.19
N SER A 34 9.01 41.55 -12.56
CA SER A 34 9.86 42.69 -12.15
C SER A 34 10.84 42.33 -11.03
N TYR A 35 10.43 41.45 -10.10
CA TYR A 35 11.29 40.96 -9.01
C TYR A 35 12.38 39.97 -9.49
N ALA A 36 12.11 39.18 -10.54
CA ALA A 36 13.09 38.29 -11.15
C ALA A 36 14.19 39.06 -11.93
N ASN A 37 13.82 40.17 -12.59
CA ASN A 37 14.77 41.02 -13.31
C ASN A 37 15.69 41.85 -12.38
N MET A 38 15.27 42.19 -11.15
CA MET A 38 16.16 42.85 -10.17
C MET A 38 17.26 41.92 -9.62
N ARG A 39 17.00 40.61 -9.48
CA ARG A 39 18.01 39.65 -9.02
C ARG A 39 19.04 39.29 -10.11
N GLY A 40 18.66 39.32 -11.38
CA GLY A 40 19.59 39.13 -12.51
C GLY A 40 20.56 40.29 -12.70
N GLY A 41 20.16 41.53 -12.35
CA GLY A 41 21.00 42.72 -12.43
C GLY A 41 22.09 42.78 -11.37
N LEU A 42 21.81 42.32 -10.14
CA LEU A 42 22.79 42.32 -9.04
C LEU A 42 23.89 41.26 -9.22
N LEU A 43 23.55 40.11 -9.82
CA LEU A 43 24.52 39.05 -10.12
C LEU A 43 25.45 39.40 -11.30
N ARG A 44 24.99 40.23 -12.25
CA ARG A 44 25.85 40.75 -13.33
C ARG A 44 26.79 41.87 -12.87
N ALA A 45 26.40 42.67 -11.87
CA ALA A 45 27.27 43.69 -11.29
C ALA A 45 28.38 43.10 -10.39
N LEU A 46 28.12 41.96 -9.74
CA LEU A 46 29.13 41.26 -8.93
C LEU A 46 30.13 40.42 -9.74
N MET A 47 29.80 40.05 -10.99
CA MET A 47 30.71 39.33 -11.89
C MET A 47 31.61 40.25 -12.72
N THR A 48 31.30 41.56 -12.82
CA THR A 48 32.11 42.51 -13.60
C THR A 48 33.28 43.11 -12.82
N ASP A 49 33.35 42.92 -11.50
CA ASP A 49 34.46 43.36 -10.64
C ASP A 49 35.51 42.25 -10.35
N LEU A 50 35.32 41.05 -10.89
CA LEU A 50 36.25 39.92 -10.73
C LEU A 50 37.17 39.69 -11.96
N ASP A 51 36.85 40.29 -13.10
CA ASP A 51 37.64 40.19 -14.34
C ASP A 51 38.80 41.22 -14.42
N GLY A 52 38.93 42.13 -13.44
CA GLY A 52 40.02 43.12 -13.38
C GLY A 52 41.28 42.68 -12.61
N LEU A 53 41.30 41.47 -12.04
CA LEU A 53 42.39 41.01 -11.14
C LEU A 53 43.11 39.74 -11.62
N LEU A 54 42.78 39.21 -12.80
CA LEU A 54 43.40 38.02 -13.39
C LEU A 54 44.16 38.28 -14.70
N GLU A 55 44.48 39.54 -14.98
CA GLU A 55 45.27 39.95 -16.16
C GLU A 55 46.73 40.30 -15.80
N ALA A 56 47.31 39.53 -14.88
CA ALA A 56 48.73 39.60 -14.55
C ALA A 56 49.27 38.23 -14.11
N SER A 57 49.42 37.30 -15.04
CA SER A 57 50.49 36.27 -15.06
C SER A 57 50.15 35.09 -15.98
N ARG A 58 50.40 35.23 -17.29
CA ARG A 58 50.67 34.06 -18.17
C ARG A 58 51.35 34.50 -19.45
N VAL A 59 52.67 34.68 -19.34
CA VAL A 59 53.60 34.49 -20.45
C VAL A 59 54.57 33.39 -19.98
N ILE A 60 54.95 32.52 -20.90
CA ILE A 60 56.14 31.64 -20.87
C ILE A 60 55.90 30.12 -20.61
N PHE A 61 55.73 29.43 -21.75
CA PHE A 61 56.45 28.23 -22.25
C PHE A 61 56.24 26.80 -21.69
N HIS A 62 56.01 25.91 -22.67
CA HIS A 62 56.26 24.46 -22.73
C HIS A 62 57.63 24.00 -22.17
N PHE A 63 57.70 22.80 -21.56
CA PHE A 63 58.47 21.61 -22.01
C PHE A 63 58.59 20.51 -20.91
N SER A 64 58.44 19.25 -21.34
CA SER A 64 59.09 17.97 -20.91
C SER A 64 59.20 17.50 -19.43
N ASP A 65 58.58 16.34 -19.17
CA ASP A 65 59.09 15.10 -18.52
C ASP A 65 59.59 15.02 -17.04
N PRO A 66 59.56 13.81 -16.43
CA PRO A 66 59.26 13.60 -15.00
C PRO A 66 60.40 12.95 -14.19
N TRP A 67 60.77 13.44 -13.00
CA TRP A 67 61.59 12.70 -12.01
C TRP A 67 61.45 13.26 -10.58
N ASN A 68 61.55 12.35 -9.61
CA ASN A 68 61.91 12.53 -8.19
C ASN A 68 60.83 12.81 -7.13
N THR A 69 60.20 11.71 -6.72
CA THR A 69 60.21 11.24 -5.32
C THR A 69 61.61 11.36 -4.68
N ILE A 70 61.64 11.51 -3.35
CA ILE A 70 62.80 11.51 -2.44
C ILE A 70 63.38 12.91 -2.24
N PHE A 71 62.99 13.61 -1.16
CA PHE A 71 63.92 13.92 -0.07
C PHE A 71 63.16 14.42 1.18
N TYR A 72 63.11 13.54 2.19
CA TYR A 72 63.33 13.83 3.61
C TYR A 72 62.31 14.64 4.44
N SER A 73 61.48 13.85 5.14
CA SER A 73 61.45 13.78 6.61
C SER A 73 62.74 14.28 7.31
N PHE A 74 62.58 14.97 8.45
CA PHE A 74 63.58 15.49 9.40
C PHE A 74 64.12 16.94 9.22
N ARG A 75 63.44 17.90 9.87
CA ARG A 75 63.99 18.81 10.92
C ARG A 75 62.92 19.83 11.32
N GLN A 76 62.31 19.65 12.49
CA GLN A 76 62.69 20.29 13.77
C GLN A 76 62.00 21.65 14.01
N HIS A 77 61.03 21.57 14.93
CA HIS A 77 60.86 22.41 16.13
C HIS A 77 60.77 23.94 16.03
N HIS A 78 59.74 24.41 16.76
CA HIS A 78 59.51 25.76 17.29
C HIS A 78 58.89 26.79 16.35
N PHE A 79 57.56 26.94 16.42
CA PHE A 79 56.86 28.08 17.07
C PHE A 79 55.36 28.00 16.76
N GLN A 80 54.53 27.64 17.73
CA GLN A 80 53.08 27.92 17.69
C GLN A 80 52.82 29.20 18.49
N PRO A 81 52.23 30.26 17.91
CA PRO A 81 51.69 31.34 18.71
C PRO A 81 50.25 30.99 19.14
N ASN A 82 50.10 30.90 20.47
CA ASN A 82 48.90 31.11 21.27
C ASN A 82 47.59 30.41 20.87
N ARG A 83 47.36 29.28 21.57
CA ARG A 83 46.02 28.84 21.99
C ARG A 83 45.26 30.01 22.64
N SER A 84 44.27 30.55 21.95
CA SER A 84 43.10 31.11 22.64
C SER A 84 42.44 29.97 23.41
N MET A 85 42.35 30.11 24.73
CA MET A 85 41.59 29.21 25.60
C MET A 85 40.21 28.99 24.99
N ALA A 86 39.96 27.80 24.45
CA ALA A 86 38.60 27.31 24.30
C ALA A 86 38.03 27.25 25.71
N VAL A 87 37.07 28.13 26.00
CA VAL A 87 36.21 27.97 27.17
C VAL A 87 35.49 26.65 26.93
N ILE A 88 36.00 25.58 27.54
CA ILE A 88 35.27 24.33 27.64
C ILE A 88 34.12 24.66 28.57
N ASP A 89 32.97 24.99 27.99
CA ASP A 89 31.76 25.09 28.76
C ASP A 89 31.47 23.68 29.28
N VAL A 90 31.77 23.45 30.56
CA VAL A 90 31.57 22.17 31.25
C VAL A 90 30.09 21.76 31.20
N ASN A 91 29.21 22.73 30.94
CA ASN A 91 27.80 22.50 30.72
C ASN A 91 27.45 22.24 29.26
N GLU A 92 28.34 22.35 28.26
CA GLU A 92 27.98 22.14 26.86
C GLU A 92 27.52 20.70 26.60
N SER A 93 28.19 19.72 27.23
CA SER A 93 27.76 18.32 27.22
C SER A 93 26.45 18.13 27.97
N ILE A 94 26.21 18.89 29.05
CA ILE A 94 24.99 18.85 29.86
C ILE A 94 23.83 19.54 29.16
N THR A 95 24.06 20.63 28.42
CA THR A 95 23.06 21.33 27.61
C THR A 95 22.77 20.54 26.36
N THR A 96 23.76 19.91 25.73
CA THR A 96 23.53 18.99 24.60
C THR A 96 22.75 17.75 25.07
N HIS A 97 23.09 17.19 26.25
CA HIS A 97 22.30 16.13 26.87
C HIS A 97 20.90 16.59 27.29
N LYS A 98 20.73 17.79 27.85
CA LYS A 98 19.41 18.37 28.18
C LYS A 98 18.57 18.60 26.93
N THR A 99 19.18 19.09 25.85
CA THR A 99 18.50 19.32 24.57
C THR A 99 18.15 17.99 23.90
N ALA A 100 18.98 16.95 24.06
CA ALA A 100 18.70 15.59 23.61
C ALA A 100 17.70 14.83 24.50
N THR A 101 17.55 15.18 25.79
CA THR A 101 16.60 14.54 26.73
C THR A 101 15.25 15.24 26.82
N ILE A 102 15.07 16.42 26.22
CA ILE A 102 13.73 16.96 25.97
C ILE A 102 13.15 16.20 24.76
N ARG A 103 12.72 14.95 24.99
CA ARG A 103 11.58 14.44 24.20
C ARG A 103 10.46 15.45 24.45
N ASN A 104 9.87 16.01 23.39
CA ASN A 104 8.85 17.05 23.45
C ASN A 104 7.58 16.52 24.15
N TYR A 105 7.58 16.43 25.47
CA TYR A 105 6.43 15.98 26.25
C TYR A 105 5.45 17.13 26.44
N ASN A 106 4.18 16.88 26.18
CA ASN A 106 3.13 17.81 26.55
C ASN A 106 2.91 17.75 28.06
N THR A 107 3.35 18.79 28.78
CA THR A 107 3.18 18.93 30.23
C THR A 107 1.93 19.72 30.61
N GLN A 108 1.14 20.18 29.63
CA GLN A 108 -0.08 20.93 29.92
C GLN A 108 -1.17 19.98 30.46
N PRO A 109 -1.89 20.38 31.53
CA PRO A 109 -2.98 19.58 32.06
C PRO A 109 -4.10 19.47 31.02
N ARG A 110 -4.66 18.27 30.88
CA ARG A 110 -5.77 18.02 29.98
C ARG A 110 -7.03 18.71 30.48
N LEU A 111 -7.74 19.35 29.56
CA LEU A 111 -8.98 20.04 29.86
C LEU A 111 -10.15 19.05 29.82
N VAL A 112 -10.97 19.14 30.86
CA VAL A 112 -12.13 18.28 31.05
C VAL A 112 -13.40 19.11 30.90
N TYR A 113 -14.29 18.66 30.02
CA TYR A 113 -15.54 19.34 29.70
C TYR A 113 -16.75 18.46 30.04
N LYS A 114 -17.79 19.09 30.58
CA LYS A 114 -19.12 18.48 30.83
C LYS A 114 -20.21 19.13 29.96
N THR A 115 -19.80 19.79 28.89
CA THR A 115 -20.64 20.65 28.05
C THR A 115 -21.10 19.93 26.79
N VAL A 116 -21.60 18.70 26.95
CA VAL A 116 -22.22 17.93 25.86
C VAL A 116 -23.57 18.56 25.53
N VAL A 117 -23.76 18.99 24.30
CA VAL A 117 -24.99 19.64 23.82
C VAL A 117 -25.98 18.63 23.27
N GLY A 118 -25.48 17.63 22.55
CA GLY A 118 -26.33 16.65 21.89
C GLY A 118 -25.56 15.45 21.38
N VAL A 119 -26.31 14.39 21.13
CA VAL A 119 -25.82 13.12 20.61
C VAL A 119 -26.70 12.76 19.42
N ASN A 120 -26.08 12.49 18.26
CA ASN A 120 -26.79 12.10 17.05
C ASN A 120 -26.05 10.94 16.36
N GLY A 121 -26.69 9.77 16.29
CA GLY A 121 -26.06 8.55 15.78
C GLY A 121 -24.70 8.30 16.45
N PRO A 122 -23.60 8.17 15.69
CA PRO A 122 -22.25 7.99 16.23
C PRO A 122 -21.55 9.28 16.74
N LEU A 123 -22.20 10.44 16.64
CA LEU A 123 -21.59 11.75 16.88
C LEU A 123 -22.03 12.33 18.23
N VAL A 124 -21.08 12.96 18.93
CA VAL A 124 -21.26 13.72 20.16
C VAL A 124 -20.84 15.17 19.90
N ILE A 125 -21.72 16.11 20.18
CA ILE A 125 -21.49 17.54 19.96
C ILE A 125 -21.17 18.21 21.29
N LEU A 126 -19.98 18.79 21.38
CA LEU A 126 -19.51 19.54 22.54
C LEU A 126 -19.52 21.04 22.23
N ASN A 127 -19.79 21.86 23.25
CA ASN A 127 -19.77 23.32 23.15
C ASN A 127 -18.85 23.92 24.22
N GLU A 128 -18.43 25.17 24.02
CA GLU A 128 -17.50 25.88 24.91
C GLU A 128 -16.12 25.22 25.05
N VAL A 129 -15.70 24.46 24.03
CA VAL A 129 -14.37 23.85 23.98
C VAL A 129 -13.34 24.91 23.61
N LYS A 130 -12.24 25.00 24.36
CA LYS A 130 -11.16 25.95 24.09
C LYS A 130 -10.13 25.32 23.15
N PHE A 131 -9.95 25.93 21.99
CA PHE A 131 -8.94 25.56 20.99
C PHE A 131 -8.87 24.06 20.67
N PRO A 132 -10.00 23.40 20.32
CA PRO A 132 -9.96 22.00 19.89
C PRO A 132 -9.10 21.85 18.63
N GLN A 133 -8.42 20.71 18.48
CA GLN A 133 -7.62 20.38 17.30
C GLN A 133 -8.32 19.35 16.41
N TYR A 134 -8.07 19.43 15.11
CA TYR A 134 -8.63 18.47 14.15
C TYR A 134 -7.94 17.10 14.32
N ASN A 135 -8.71 16.01 14.23
CA ASN A 135 -8.24 14.64 14.48
C ASN A 135 -7.71 14.36 15.90
N GLU A 136 -7.97 15.26 16.85
CA GLU A 136 -7.60 15.09 18.25
C GLU A 136 -8.38 13.94 18.91
N ILE A 137 -7.72 13.20 19.81
CA ILE A 137 -8.37 12.15 20.59
C ILE A 137 -9.02 12.71 21.85
N VAL A 138 -10.23 12.23 22.12
CA VAL A 138 -11.04 12.58 23.30
C VAL A 138 -11.36 11.30 24.06
N HIS A 139 -11.11 11.31 25.37
CA HIS A 139 -11.56 10.25 26.27
C HIS A 139 -12.91 10.66 26.88
N ILE A 140 -13.92 9.82 26.68
CA ILE A 140 -15.29 10.05 27.14
C ILE A 140 -15.56 9.10 28.29
N THR A 141 -15.79 9.63 29.48
CA THR A 141 -16.19 8.86 30.65
C THR A 141 -17.70 9.00 30.83
N LEU A 142 -18.42 7.88 30.69
CA LEU A 142 -19.86 7.80 30.89
C LEU A 142 -20.21 7.89 32.39
N PRO A 143 -21.50 8.14 32.72
CA PRO A 143 -21.95 8.21 34.11
C PRO A 143 -21.80 6.90 34.89
N ASP A 144 -21.77 5.77 34.18
CA ASP A 144 -21.52 4.43 34.74
C ASP A 144 -20.04 4.15 35.03
N GLY A 145 -19.14 5.08 34.66
CA GLY A 145 -17.69 4.95 34.78
C GLY A 145 -17.02 4.25 33.59
N THR A 146 -17.78 3.80 32.58
CA THR A 146 -17.19 3.23 31.37
C THR A 146 -16.47 4.30 30.56
N GLN A 147 -15.28 3.98 30.07
CA GLN A 147 -14.48 4.87 29.25
C GLN A 147 -14.58 4.47 27.78
N ARG A 148 -14.79 5.47 26.93
CA ARG A 148 -14.82 5.37 25.47
C ARG A 148 -13.82 6.32 24.87
N CYS A 149 -13.38 6.01 23.66
CA CYS A 149 -12.51 6.88 22.89
C CYS A 149 -13.28 7.52 21.75
N GLY A 150 -12.93 8.74 21.40
CA GLY A 150 -13.47 9.42 20.24
C GLY A 150 -12.44 10.30 19.56
N GLN A 151 -12.75 10.68 18.33
CA GLN A 151 -11.92 11.54 17.51
C GLN A 151 -12.69 12.80 17.10
N VAL A 152 -12.04 13.96 17.19
CA VAL A 152 -12.61 15.22 16.72
C VAL A 152 -12.65 15.23 15.19
N LEU A 153 -13.86 15.31 14.62
CA LEU A 153 -14.10 15.37 13.18
C LEU A 153 -14.26 16.79 12.65
N GLU A 154 -14.91 17.67 13.39
CA GLU A 154 -15.19 19.02 12.93
C GLU A 154 -15.11 20.02 14.08
N ILE A 155 -14.55 21.18 13.78
CA ILE A 155 -14.41 22.28 14.72
C ILE A 155 -15.01 23.53 14.10
N THR A 156 -16.00 24.10 14.79
CA THR A 156 -16.58 25.38 14.45
C THR A 156 -16.55 26.30 15.65
N ARG A 157 -15.60 27.26 15.65
CA ARG A 157 -15.37 28.23 16.74
C ARG A 157 -15.12 27.54 18.09
N ASN A 158 -16.16 27.44 18.92
CA ASN A 158 -16.11 26.86 20.26
C ASN A 158 -16.87 25.52 20.34
N LYS A 159 -17.33 25.01 19.19
CA LYS A 159 -18.01 23.71 19.08
C LYS A 159 -17.07 22.69 18.46
N ALA A 160 -17.08 21.48 19.02
CA ALA A 160 -16.36 20.33 18.49
C ALA A 160 -17.36 19.19 18.27
N VAL A 161 -17.29 18.56 17.09
CA VAL A 161 -18.02 17.34 16.77
C VAL A 161 -17.05 16.18 16.94
N VAL A 162 -17.34 15.31 17.90
CA VAL A 162 -16.53 14.14 18.24
C VAL A 162 -17.26 12.89 17.81
N GLN A 163 -16.57 12.01 17.10
CA GLN A 163 -17.06 10.69 16.75
C GLN A 163 -16.58 9.68 17.78
N VAL A 164 -17.50 8.89 18.35
CA VAL A 164 -17.18 7.92 19.40
C VAL A 164 -16.97 6.53 18.80
N PHE A 165 -15.82 5.90 19.06
CA PHE A 165 -15.46 4.62 18.46
C PHE A 165 -16.38 3.49 18.92
N GLU A 166 -16.64 3.39 20.22
CA GLU A 166 -17.48 2.34 20.80
C GLU A 166 -19.00 2.60 20.69
N GLY A 167 -19.38 3.66 19.99
CA GLY A 167 -20.77 4.09 19.83
C GLY A 167 -21.27 4.99 20.96
N THR A 168 -22.50 5.47 20.84
CA THR A 168 -23.07 6.53 21.70
C THR A 168 -24.12 6.05 22.70
N SER A 169 -24.40 4.73 22.73
CA SER A 169 -25.38 4.13 23.63
C SER A 169 -25.04 4.42 25.10
N GLY A 170 -25.95 5.05 25.85
CA GLY A 170 -25.73 5.36 27.26
C GLY A 170 -24.97 6.67 27.54
N ILE A 171 -24.64 7.46 26.52
CA ILE A 171 -24.08 8.81 26.72
C ILE A 171 -25.19 9.76 27.17
N ASP A 172 -25.00 10.38 28.33
CA ASP A 172 -25.88 11.42 28.87
C ASP A 172 -25.31 12.82 28.57
N ALA A 173 -26.17 13.80 28.30
CA ALA A 173 -25.72 15.18 28.06
C ALA A 173 -25.20 15.86 29.34
N LYS A 174 -25.72 15.48 30.52
CA LYS A 174 -25.45 16.21 31.77
C LYS A 174 -24.27 15.65 32.57
N ASN A 175 -24.16 14.33 32.63
CA ASN A 175 -23.20 13.66 33.51
C ASN A 175 -21.98 13.08 32.79
N THR A 176 -21.97 13.07 31.45
CA THR A 176 -20.81 12.60 30.68
C THR A 176 -19.66 13.59 30.75
N ILE A 177 -18.46 13.06 30.91
CA ILE A 177 -17.23 13.83 31.02
C ILE A 177 -16.37 13.55 29.79
N CYS A 178 -15.93 14.60 29.10
CA CYS A 178 -15.05 14.50 27.94
C CYS A 178 -13.70 15.17 28.25
N GLU A 179 -12.63 14.38 28.22
CA GLU A 179 -11.25 14.82 28.42
C GLU A 179 -10.55 14.89 27.06
N PHE A 180 -10.02 16.06 26.71
CA PHE A 180 -9.29 16.29 25.46
C PHE A 180 -7.80 16.02 25.68
N THR A 181 -7.22 15.15 24.86
CA THR A 181 -5.82 14.71 25.03
C THR A 181 -4.80 15.73 24.55
N GLY A 182 -5.18 16.64 23.65
CA GLY A 182 -4.29 17.63 23.03
C GLY A 182 -3.37 17.07 21.95
N ASP A 183 -3.57 15.82 21.51
CA ASP A 183 -2.75 15.16 20.49
C ASP A 183 -3.64 14.29 19.59
N ILE A 184 -3.08 13.93 18.43
CA ILE A 184 -3.71 13.03 17.46
C ILE A 184 -3.61 11.57 17.91
N LEU A 185 -4.34 10.68 17.23
CA LEU A 185 -4.29 9.25 17.51
C LEU A 185 -2.90 8.69 17.18
N ARG A 186 -2.13 8.36 18.22
CA ARG A 186 -0.85 7.67 18.10
C ARG A 186 -0.94 6.26 18.64
N THR A 187 -0.35 5.34 17.91
CA THR A 187 -0.30 3.93 18.28
C THR A 187 1.04 3.59 18.90
N PRO A 188 1.05 2.89 20.04
CA PRO A 188 2.29 2.32 20.57
C PRO A 188 2.79 1.24 19.63
N VAL A 189 3.99 1.40 19.09
CA VAL A 189 4.64 0.39 18.24
C VAL A 189 5.84 -0.21 18.97
N SER A 190 6.05 -1.51 18.77
CA SER A 190 7.20 -2.26 19.27
C SER A 190 7.36 -3.55 18.48
N GLU A 191 8.57 -4.10 18.43
CA GLU A 191 8.84 -5.41 17.85
C GLU A 191 8.09 -6.54 18.54
N ASP A 192 7.76 -6.39 19.83
CA ASP A 192 7.01 -7.34 20.66
C ASP A 192 5.54 -7.51 20.23
N MET A 193 5.09 -6.76 19.21
CA MET A 193 3.77 -6.93 18.60
C MET A 193 3.69 -8.13 17.67
N LEU A 194 4.81 -8.66 17.18
CA LEU A 194 4.84 -9.91 16.42
C LEU A 194 4.46 -11.08 17.35
N GLY A 195 3.63 -12.02 16.89
CA GLY A 195 3.10 -13.09 17.73
C GLY A 195 1.85 -12.71 18.53
N ARG A 196 1.38 -11.47 18.43
CA ARG A 196 0.26 -10.96 19.24
C ARG A 196 -1.00 -10.70 18.45
N ILE A 197 -2.12 -10.72 19.18
CA ILE A 197 -3.45 -10.47 18.63
C ILE A 197 -4.05 -9.24 19.32
N PHE A 198 -4.44 -8.27 18.51
CA PHE A 198 -5.08 -7.01 18.89
C PHE A 198 -6.49 -6.93 18.34
N ASN A 199 -7.33 -6.12 18.98
CA ASN A 199 -8.62 -5.73 18.42
C ASN A 199 -8.50 -4.57 17.42
N GLY A 200 -9.62 -4.15 16.83
CA GLY A 200 -9.67 -3.00 15.91
C GLY A 200 -9.26 -1.64 16.50
N SER A 201 -9.17 -1.54 17.83
CA SER A 201 -8.70 -0.36 18.57
C SER A 201 -7.25 -0.48 19.06
N GLY A 202 -6.52 -1.55 18.70
CA GLY A 202 -5.13 -1.79 19.12
C GLY A 202 -4.95 -2.30 20.56
N LYS A 203 -6.04 -2.70 21.23
CA LYS A 203 -6.00 -3.32 22.56
C LYS A 203 -5.74 -4.83 22.41
N PRO A 204 -4.87 -5.43 23.22
CA PRO A 204 -4.57 -6.86 23.12
C PRO A 204 -5.76 -7.73 23.53
N ILE A 205 -6.05 -8.77 22.74
CA ILE A 205 -7.12 -9.76 23.00
C ILE A 205 -6.58 -11.15 23.34
N ASP A 206 -5.26 -11.31 23.27
CA ASP A 206 -4.50 -12.52 23.60
C ASP A 206 -4.36 -12.77 25.13
N ARG A 207 -4.97 -11.92 25.97
CA ARG A 207 -4.79 -11.87 27.44
C ARG A 207 -3.34 -11.56 27.87
N GLY A 208 -2.50 -11.09 26.95
CA GLY A 208 -1.18 -10.57 27.26
C GLY A 208 -1.23 -9.15 27.86
N PRO A 209 -0.10 -8.66 28.38
CA PRO A 209 0.00 -7.29 28.89
C PRO A 209 -0.19 -6.24 27.77
N PRO A 210 -0.46 -4.96 28.10
CA PRO A 210 -0.41 -3.90 27.12
C PRO A 210 0.98 -3.83 26.45
N VAL A 211 1.03 -3.37 25.20
CA VAL A 211 2.29 -3.23 24.45
C VAL A 211 3.17 -2.20 25.14
N LEU A 212 4.43 -2.56 25.41
CA LEU A 212 5.45 -1.62 25.86
C LEU A 212 5.97 -0.89 24.64
N ALA A 213 5.59 0.38 24.47
CA ALA A 213 5.92 1.15 23.28
C ALA A 213 7.41 1.51 23.22
N GLU A 214 8.05 1.25 22.09
CA GLU A 214 9.36 1.81 21.74
C GLU A 214 9.20 3.23 21.24
N ASP A 215 8.18 3.46 20.42
CA ASP A 215 7.78 4.77 19.90
C ASP A 215 6.25 4.89 19.76
N PHE A 216 5.77 6.12 19.63
CA PHE A 216 4.36 6.46 19.39
C PHE A 216 4.21 7.10 18.02
N LEU A 217 3.73 6.32 17.05
CA LEU A 217 3.57 6.75 15.66
C LEU A 217 2.13 7.16 15.37
N ASP A 218 1.95 8.20 14.53
CA ASP A 218 0.64 8.59 14.02
C ASP A 218 0.08 7.50 13.09
N ILE A 219 -1.18 7.13 13.31
CA ILE A 219 -1.86 6.10 12.52
C ILE A 219 -2.05 6.50 11.05
N ASN A 220 -2.10 7.80 10.76
CA ASN A 220 -2.26 8.30 9.39
C ASN A 220 -0.98 8.10 8.56
N GLY A 221 0.14 7.79 9.21
CA GLY A 221 1.43 7.62 8.56
C GLY A 221 2.01 8.93 8.02
N GLN A 222 3.15 8.82 7.34
CA GLN A 222 3.76 9.94 6.64
C GLN A 222 3.86 9.63 5.14
N PRO A 223 3.56 10.60 4.27
CA PRO A 223 3.65 10.38 2.84
C PRO A 223 5.11 10.14 2.43
N ILE A 224 5.37 9.04 1.72
CA ILE A 224 6.69 8.70 1.21
C ILE A 224 7.03 9.61 0.02
N ASN A 225 8.20 10.24 0.05
CA ASN A 225 8.71 11.05 -1.07
C ASN A 225 8.87 10.18 -2.33
N PRO A 226 8.24 10.53 -3.48
CA PRO A 226 8.37 9.78 -4.72
C PRO A 226 9.81 9.60 -5.21
N TRP A 227 10.69 10.58 -4.97
CA TRP A 227 12.10 10.48 -5.38
C TRP A 227 12.85 9.38 -4.62
N SER A 228 12.49 9.17 -3.35
CA SER A 228 13.13 8.19 -2.48
C SER A 228 12.52 6.79 -2.62
N ARG A 229 11.57 6.57 -3.55
CA ARG A 229 10.98 5.25 -3.78
C ARG A 229 11.84 4.44 -4.74
N ILE A 230 12.11 3.18 -4.37
CA ILE A 230 12.75 2.21 -5.26
C ILE A 230 11.68 1.42 -6.00
N TYR A 231 11.93 1.18 -7.29
CA TYR A 231 11.04 0.39 -8.12
C TYR A 231 11.10 -1.11 -7.75
N PRO A 232 9.94 -1.79 -7.57
CA PRO A 232 9.90 -3.23 -7.27
C PRO A 232 10.38 -4.13 -8.42
N GLU A 233 11.40 -4.95 -8.15
CA GLU A 233 11.96 -5.89 -9.13
C GLU A 233 11.97 -7.35 -8.65
N GLU A 234 11.98 -7.60 -7.34
CA GLU A 234 12.04 -8.98 -6.80
C GLU A 234 10.65 -9.62 -6.82
N MET A 235 10.54 -10.86 -7.32
CA MET A 235 9.29 -11.62 -7.31
C MET A 235 9.02 -12.28 -5.94
N ILE A 236 7.78 -12.18 -5.48
CA ILE A 236 7.25 -12.99 -4.37
C ILE A 236 6.63 -14.25 -4.97
N GLN A 237 7.07 -15.40 -4.44
CA GLN A 237 6.48 -16.69 -4.73
C GLN A 237 5.35 -16.96 -3.75
N THR A 238 4.13 -17.07 -4.25
CA THR A 238 2.94 -17.36 -3.44
C THR A 238 2.68 -18.85 -3.33
N GLY A 239 3.26 -19.68 -4.21
CA GLY A 239 3.00 -21.11 -4.26
C GLY A 239 1.75 -21.47 -5.07
N ILE A 240 0.97 -20.48 -5.54
CA ILE A 240 -0.22 -20.66 -6.37
C ILE A 240 0.16 -20.42 -7.83
N SER A 241 0.06 -21.47 -8.66
CA SER A 241 0.42 -21.43 -10.09
C SER A 241 -0.26 -20.30 -10.88
N ALA A 242 -1.57 -20.09 -10.65
CA ALA A 242 -2.34 -19.06 -11.32
C ALA A 242 -1.92 -17.63 -10.96
N ILE A 243 -1.33 -17.43 -9.77
CA ILE A 243 -0.78 -16.13 -9.36
C ILE A 243 0.66 -16.03 -9.85
N ASP A 244 1.49 -17.01 -9.53
CA ASP A 244 2.93 -16.95 -9.78
C ASP A 244 3.29 -16.86 -11.27
N VAL A 245 2.58 -17.59 -12.15
CA VAL A 245 2.90 -17.61 -13.60
C VAL A 245 2.11 -16.59 -14.42
N MET A 246 0.82 -16.39 -14.09
CA MET A 246 -0.03 -15.51 -14.91
C MET A 246 -0.05 -14.07 -14.41
N ASN A 247 0.08 -13.85 -13.10
CA ASN A 247 -0.09 -12.56 -12.46
C ASN A 247 0.95 -12.36 -11.36
N SER A 248 2.23 -12.56 -11.69
CA SER A 248 3.32 -12.58 -10.71
C SER A 248 3.33 -11.30 -9.87
N ILE A 249 3.58 -11.45 -8.57
CA ILE A 249 3.56 -10.35 -7.59
C ILE A 249 5.00 -9.91 -7.33
N ALA A 250 5.26 -8.61 -7.47
CA ALA A 250 6.54 -8.01 -7.10
C ALA A 250 6.55 -7.62 -5.60
N ARG A 251 7.72 -7.65 -5.00
CA ARG A 251 7.94 -7.27 -3.61
C ARG A 251 7.82 -5.76 -3.42
N GLY A 252 6.84 -5.33 -2.63
CA GLY A 252 6.45 -3.92 -2.52
C GLY A 252 5.25 -3.54 -3.38
N GLN A 253 4.68 -4.48 -4.15
CA GLN A 253 3.48 -4.25 -4.96
C GLN A 253 2.22 -4.19 -4.10
N LYS A 254 1.23 -3.44 -4.59
CA LYS A 254 -0.15 -3.43 -4.08
C LYS A 254 -1.08 -4.15 -5.06
N ILE A 255 -1.52 -5.35 -4.70
CA ILE A 255 -2.37 -6.20 -5.56
C ILE A 255 -3.59 -6.74 -4.78
N PRO A 256 -4.81 -6.30 -5.11
CA PRO A 256 -6.02 -6.73 -4.44
C PRO A 256 -6.50 -8.09 -4.93
N ILE A 257 -7.26 -8.79 -4.08
CA ILE A 257 -8.07 -9.95 -4.44
C ILE A 257 -9.54 -9.53 -4.50
N PHE A 258 -10.11 -9.55 -5.70
CA PHE A 258 -11.52 -9.31 -5.95
C PHE A 258 -12.27 -10.63 -5.82
N SER A 259 -13.11 -10.70 -4.81
CA SER A 259 -13.91 -11.87 -4.48
C SER A 259 -15.39 -11.52 -4.45
N ALA A 260 -16.22 -12.49 -4.13
CA ALA A 260 -17.65 -12.33 -3.90
C ALA A 260 -18.10 -13.09 -2.65
N ALA A 261 -19.29 -12.74 -2.17
CA ALA A 261 -19.91 -13.43 -1.04
C ALA A 261 -20.08 -14.94 -1.35
N GLY A 262 -19.53 -15.77 -0.47
CA GLY A 262 -19.56 -17.24 -0.56
C GLY A 262 -18.39 -17.87 -1.33
N LEU A 263 -17.45 -17.09 -1.86
CA LEU A 263 -16.24 -17.63 -2.51
C LEU A 263 -15.09 -17.86 -1.52
N PRO A 264 -14.17 -18.81 -1.78
CA PRO A 264 -13.13 -19.20 -0.84
C PRO A 264 -11.92 -18.26 -0.85
N HIS A 265 -12.14 -16.96 -0.67
CA HIS A 265 -11.07 -15.95 -0.66
C HIS A 265 -10.23 -15.98 0.62
N ASN A 266 -10.84 -16.39 1.74
CA ASN A 266 -10.12 -16.50 3.00
C ASN A 266 -9.11 -17.66 2.96
N GLU A 267 -9.49 -18.77 2.34
CA GLU A 267 -8.61 -19.94 2.15
C GLU A 267 -7.46 -19.62 1.20
N ILE A 268 -7.71 -18.86 0.12
CA ILE A 268 -6.64 -18.39 -0.78
C ILE A 268 -5.70 -17.45 -0.04
N ALA A 269 -6.23 -16.52 0.76
CA ALA A 269 -5.41 -15.60 1.55
C ALA A 269 -4.54 -16.33 2.57
N ALA A 270 -5.13 -17.27 3.31
CA ALA A 270 -4.41 -18.14 4.24
C ALA A 270 -3.31 -18.91 3.51
N GLN A 271 -3.60 -19.48 2.34
CA GLN A 271 -2.61 -20.17 1.52
C GLN A 271 -1.44 -19.26 1.12
N ILE A 272 -1.72 -18.04 0.65
CA ILE A 272 -0.67 -17.07 0.27
C ILE A 272 0.17 -16.70 1.49
N VAL A 273 -0.44 -16.52 2.66
CA VAL A 273 0.30 -16.16 3.89
C VAL A 273 1.19 -17.30 4.37
N ARG A 274 0.72 -18.55 4.30
CA ARG A 274 1.51 -19.75 4.68
C ARG A 274 2.68 -20.00 3.73
N GLN A 275 2.44 -19.82 2.44
CA GLN A 275 3.38 -20.25 1.39
C GLN A 275 4.29 -19.12 0.92
N GLY A 276 3.92 -17.87 1.21
CA GLY A 276 4.59 -16.65 0.81
C GLY A 276 6.06 -16.65 1.17
N GLY A 277 6.90 -16.49 0.15
CA GLY A 277 8.35 -16.40 0.30
C GLY A 277 8.99 -15.77 -0.92
N LEU A 278 10.31 -15.56 -0.85
CA LEU A 278 11.08 -15.14 -2.02
C LEU A 278 11.36 -16.33 -2.93
N VAL A 279 11.45 -16.07 -4.23
CA VAL A 279 11.85 -17.08 -5.21
C VAL A 279 13.28 -17.53 -4.89
N LYS A 280 13.45 -18.82 -4.58
CA LYS A 280 14.78 -19.40 -4.30
C LYS A 280 15.48 -19.73 -5.61
N LEU A 281 16.38 -18.86 -6.05
CA LEU A 281 17.22 -19.12 -7.21
C LEU A 281 18.32 -20.15 -6.85
N PRO A 282 18.52 -21.21 -7.66
CA PRO A 282 19.48 -22.28 -7.36
C PRO A 282 20.95 -21.82 -7.25
N ASP A 283 21.31 -20.70 -7.89
CA ASP A 283 22.69 -20.17 -7.92
C ASP A 283 22.93 -18.98 -6.98
N SER A 284 21.90 -18.48 -6.31
CA SER A 284 22.01 -17.28 -5.48
C SER A 284 22.45 -17.62 -4.06
N LYS A 285 23.78 -17.61 -3.83
CA LYS A 285 24.42 -17.55 -2.49
C LYS A 285 24.21 -16.21 -1.77
N LYS A 286 23.07 -15.55 -1.97
CA LYS A 286 22.67 -14.45 -1.09
C LYS A 286 21.88 -15.11 0.02
N ASP A 287 22.49 -15.15 1.20
CA ASP A 287 21.85 -15.47 2.48
C ASP A 287 20.63 -14.56 2.70
N GLN A 288 19.51 -14.82 2.03
CA GLN A 288 18.25 -14.18 2.33
C GLN A 288 17.60 -15.04 3.39
N SER A 289 17.88 -14.66 4.63
CA SER A 289 17.31 -15.26 5.81
C SER A 289 15.79 -15.27 5.70
N ASP A 290 15.19 -16.45 5.52
CA ASP A 290 13.74 -16.69 5.67
C ASP A 290 13.20 -16.09 7.01
N SER A 291 14.09 -15.76 7.96
CA SER A 291 13.78 -15.14 9.26
C SER A 291 13.38 -13.66 9.24
N ASN A 292 13.50 -12.95 8.11
CA ASN A 292 13.15 -11.51 8.03
C ASN A 292 11.76 -11.24 7.45
N PHE A 293 10.94 -12.27 7.22
CA PHE A 293 9.57 -12.10 6.73
C PHE A 293 8.58 -11.97 7.89
N ALA A 294 7.82 -10.89 7.90
CA ALA A 294 6.78 -10.62 8.88
C ALA A 294 5.42 -10.46 8.19
N ILE A 295 4.36 -10.90 8.84
CA ILE A 295 3.00 -10.80 8.31
C ILE A 295 2.19 -9.90 9.22
N VAL A 296 1.50 -8.93 8.63
CA VAL A 296 0.52 -8.12 9.34
C VAL A 296 -0.85 -8.40 8.74
N PHE A 297 -1.73 -8.96 9.55
CA PHE A 297 -3.07 -9.34 9.13
C PHE A 297 -4.09 -8.42 9.80
N ALA A 298 -4.93 -7.76 9.00
CA ALA A 298 -6.00 -6.91 9.50
C ALA A 298 -7.35 -7.42 9.02
N ALA A 299 -8.20 -7.82 9.95
CA ALA A 299 -9.58 -8.22 9.73
C ALA A 299 -10.56 -7.12 10.16
N MET A 300 -11.51 -6.76 9.31
CA MET A 300 -12.47 -5.67 9.47
C MET A 300 -13.87 -6.20 9.19
N GLY A 301 -14.74 -6.19 10.21
CA GLY A 301 -16.13 -6.63 10.07
C GLY A 301 -16.27 -8.12 9.74
N VAL A 302 -15.29 -8.96 10.09
CA VAL A 302 -15.35 -10.40 9.77
C VAL A 302 -16.21 -11.17 10.74
N ASN A 303 -16.77 -12.29 10.28
CA ASN A 303 -17.50 -13.21 11.14
C ASN A 303 -16.56 -13.92 12.12
N MET A 304 -17.11 -14.34 13.26
CA MET A 304 -16.37 -15.10 14.27
C MET A 304 -15.78 -16.40 13.70
N GLU A 305 -16.46 -17.06 12.76
CA GLU A 305 -15.96 -18.25 12.08
C GLU A 305 -14.70 -17.96 11.25
N THR A 306 -14.74 -16.88 10.45
CA THR A 306 -13.59 -16.43 9.66
C THR A 306 -12.41 -16.03 10.55
N ALA A 307 -12.66 -15.31 11.64
CA ALA A 307 -11.61 -14.95 12.60
C ALA A 307 -10.97 -16.19 13.25
N ARG A 308 -11.79 -17.19 13.61
CA ARG A 308 -11.30 -18.48 14.14
C ARG A 308 -10.50 -19.25 13.09
N PHE A 309 -10.96 -19.28 11.85
CA PHE A 309 -10.27 -19.93 10.74
C PHE A 309 -8.83 -19.39 10.60
N PHE A 310 -8.66 -18.06 10.50
CA PHE A 310 -7.32 -17.47 10.39
C PHE A 310 -6.47 -17.72 11.63
N LYS A 311 -7.05 -17.60 12.82
CA LYS A 311 -6.32 -17.85 14.07
C LYS A 311 -5.82 -19.29 14.14
N GLN A 312 -6.68 -20.26 13.89
CA GLN A 312 -6.34 -21.68 13.91
C GLN A 312 -5.29 -22.00 12.83
N ASP A 313 -5.45 -21.44 11.63
CA ASP A 313 -4.49 -21.66 10.55
C ASP A 313 -3.10 -21.13 10.89
N PHE A 314 -2.99 -19.93 11.46
CA PHE A 314 -1.69 -19.38 11.85
C PHE A 314 -1.06 -20.09 13.06
N GLU A 315 -1.88 -20.61 13.97
CA GLU A 315 -1.42 -21.45 15.10
C GLU A 315 -0.92 -22.83 14.63
N GLU A 316 -1.64 -23.51 13.75
CA GLU A 316 -1.30 -24.85 13.27
C GLU A 316 -0.04 -24.87 12.40
N ASN A 317 0.18 -23.83 11.60
CA ASN A 317 1.33 -23.76 10.70
C ASN A 317 2.60 -23.17 11.35
N GLY A 318 2.56 -22.87 12.65
CA GLY A 318 3.71 -22.33 13.40
C GLY A 318 4.19 -20.96 12.94
N SER A 319 3.42 -20.27 12.09
CA SER A 319 3.76 -18.93 11.57
C SER A 319 3.39 -17.82 12.55
N MET A 320 2.66 -18.15 13.63
CA MET A 320 2.14 -17.19 14.60
C MET A 320 3.23 -16.25 15.15
N GLU A 321 4.43 -16.75 15.45
CA GLU A 321 5.53 -15.94 16.01
C GLU A 321 5.89 -14.70 15.16
N ASN A 322 5.72 -14.78 13.83
CA ASN A 322 6.04 -13.71 12.89
C ASN A 322 4.79 -12.97 12.38
N VAL A 323 3.61 -13.25 12.94
CA VAL A 323 2.33 -12.68 12.51
C VAL A 323 1.82 -11.72 13.59
N CYS A 324 1.46 -10.50 13.17
CA CYS A 324 0.72 -9.55 13.99
C CYS A 324 -0.73 -9.48 13.48
N LEU A 325 -1.70 -9.83 14.34
CA LEU A 325 -3.12 -9.90 13.99
C LEU A 325 -3.89 -8.73 14.58
N PHE A 326 -4.60 -7.97 13.74
CA PHE A 326 -5.62 -7.01 14.14
C PHE A 326 -6.98 -7.56 13.74
N LEU A 327 -7.83 -7.86 14.72
CA LEU A 327 -9.15 -8.45 14.48
C LEU A 327 -10.25 -7.49 14.94
N ASN A 328 -11.04 -7.01 13.99
CA ASN A 328 -12.32 -6.37 14.23
C ASN A 328 -13.43 -7.28 13.70
N LEU A 329 -14.27 -7.74 14.63
CA LEU A 329 -15.36 -8.66 14.35
C LEU A 329 -16.61 -7.90 13.87
N ALA A 330 -17.56 -8.61 13.27
CA ALA A 330 -18.82 -8.03 12.81
C ALA A 330 -19.68 -7.42 13.95
N ASN A 331 -19.53 -7.92 15.19
CA ASN A 331 -20.21 -7.40 16.38
C ASN A 331 -19.49 -6.19 17.01
N ASP A 332 -18.24 -5.92 16.61
CA ASP A 332 -17.49 -4.75 17.07
C ASP A 332 -17.98 -3.50 16.33
N PRO A 333 -17.82 -2.30 16.94
CA PRO A 333 -18.29 -1.04 16.37
C PRO A 333 -17.75 -0.79 14.96
N THR A 334 -18.59 -0.21 14.09
CA THR A 334 -18.23 0.04 12.69
C THR A 334 -17.10 1.06 12.54
N ILE A 335 -16.94 1.97 13.50
CA ILE A 335 -15.91 3.01 13.45
C ILE A 335 -14.52 2.44 13.69
N GLU A 336 -14.39 1.38 14.49
CA GLU A 336 -13.11 0.69 14.66
C GLU A 336 -12.57 0.17 13.32
N ARG A 337 -13.45 -0.18 12.37
CA ARG A 337 -13.05 -0.62 11.02
C ARG A 337 -12.29 0.46 10.26
N ILE A 338 -12.56 1.75 10.53
CA ILE A 338 -11.88 2.87 9.86
C ILE A 338 -10.44 3.00 10.34
N ILE A 339 -10.18 2.77 11.62
CA ILE A 339 -8.84 2.88 12.22
C ILE A 339 -8.03 1.57 12.08
N THR A 340 -8.67 0.41 12.04
CA THR A 340 -8.02 -0.91 11.95
C THR A 340 -6.95 -1.01 10.84
N PRO A 341 -7.20 -0.64 9.57
CA PRO A 341 -6.18 -0.75 8.53
C PRO A 341 -5.06 0.27 8.73
N ARG A 342 -5.35 1.43 9.33
CA ARG A 342 -4.34 2.45 9.67
C ARG A 342 -3.42 1.96 10.79
N LEU A 343 -3.96 1.28 11.80
CA LEU A 343 -3.18 0.62 12.85
C LEU A 343 -2.25 -0.44 12.27
N ALA A 344 -2.81 -1.33 11.44
CA ALA A 344 -2.06 -2.39 10.79
C ALA A 344 -0.91 -1.86 9.91
N LEU A 345 -1.20 -0.85 9.08
CA LEU A 345 -0.18 -0.26 8.22
C LEU A 345 0.89 0.50 9.00
N THR A 346 0.55 1.10 10.13
CA THR A 346 1.55 1.79 10.98
C THR A 346 2.49 0.79 11.65
N ALA A 347 1.97 -0.34 12.10
CA ALA A 347 2.81 -1.45 12.56
C ALA A 347 3.68 -2.02 11.42
N ALA A 348 3.11 -2.18 10.22
CA ALA A 348 3.85 -2.64 9.05
C ALA A 348 4.97 -1.68 8.63
N GLU A 349 4.74 -0.36 8.68
CA GLU A 349 5.75 0.66 8.41
C GLU A 349 6.86 0.68 9.45
N PHE A 350 6.52 0.47 10.72
CA PHE A 350 7.51 0.30 11.78
C PHE A 350 8.40 -0.92 11.51
N PHE A 351 7.81 -2.09 11.26
CA PHE A 351 8.57 -3.31 10.98
C PHE A 351 9.40 -3.21 9.70
N ALA A 352 8.86 -2.63 8.63
CA ALA A 352 9.55 -2.56 7.34
C ALA A 352 10.65 -1.50 7.35
N TYR A 353 10.34 -0.30 7.81
CA TYR A 353 11.26 0.82 7.67
C TYR A 353 12.16 1.00 8.89
N GLN A 354 11.75 0.64 10.12
CA GLN A 354 12.61 0.79 11.29
C GLN A 354 13.36 -0.49 11.63
N CYS A 355 12.71 -1.65 11.50
CA CYS A 355 13.30 -2.97 11.79
C CYS A 355 13.83 -3.71 10.54
N GLU A 356 13.73 -3.09 9.35
CA GLU A 356 14.21 -3.63 8.06
C GLU A 356 13.61 -5.00 7.64
N LYS A 357 12.44 -5.36 8.17
CA LYS A 357 11.74 -6.61 7.86
C LYS A 357 11.00 -6.52 6.51
N HIS A 358 10.76 -7.66 5.89
CA HIS A 358 9.92 -7.77 4.70
C HIS A 358 8.50 -8.08 5.14
N VAL A 359 7.60 -7.12 4.99
CA VAL A 359 6.26 -7.19 5.54
C VAL A 359 5.24 -7.50 4.44
N LEU A 360 4.46 -8.56 4.65
CA LEU A 360 3.25 -8.84 3.87
C LEU A 360 2.03 -8.39 4.67
N VAL A 361 1.30 -7.42 4.14
CA VAL A 361 0.08 -6.91 4.75
C VAL A 361 -1.13 -7.49 4.03
N VAL A 362 -2.00 -8.17 4.76
CA VAL A 362 -3.28 -8.65 4.27
C VAL A 362 -4.40 -7.88 4.96
N LEU A 363 -5.23 -7.21 4.17
CA LEU A 363 -6.37 -6.43 4.67
C LEU A 363 -7.66 -7.10 4.20
N THR A 364 -8.52 -7.52 5.12
CA THR A 364 -9.82 -8.15 4.80
C THR A 364 -10.88 -7.61 5.75
N ASP A 365 -12.09 -7.23 5.40
CA ASP A 365 -12.63 -6.99 4.06
C ASP A 365 -12.70 -5.47 3.79
N MET A 366 -12.13 -5.03 2.68
CA MET A 366 -12.19 -3.61 2.27
C MET A 366 -13.60 -3.15 1.90
N SER A 367 -14.52 -4.08 1.61
CA SER A 367 -15.94 -3.75 1.43
C SER A 367 -16.59 -3.33 2.75
N SER A 368 -16.30 -4.04 3.84
CA SER A 368 -16.77 -3.65 5.19
C SER A 368 -16.18 -2.33 5.66
N TYR A 369 -14.94 -2.02 5.26
CA TYR A 369 -14.34 -0.69 5.44
C TYR A 369 -15.13 0.40 4.71
N ALA A 370 -15.41 0.21 3.42
CA ALA A 370 -16.14 1.19 2.61
C ALA A 370 -17.59 1.39 3.10
N GLU A 371 -18.23 0.34 3.60
CA GLU A 371 -19.56 0.44 4.22
C GLU A 371 -19.54 1.24 5.53
N ALA A 372 -18.54 1.04 6.38
CA ALA A 372 -18.35 1.86 7.58
C ALA A 372 -18.12 3.33 7.22
N LEU A 373 -17.31 3.60 6.19
CA LEU A 373 -17.07 4.96 5.70
C LEU A 373 -18.37 5.61 5.18
N ARG A 374 -19.22 4.84 4.50
CA ARG A 374 -20.55 5.27 4.05
C ARG A 374 -21.47 5.60 5.21
N GLU A 375 -21.50 4.76 6.25
CA GLU A 375 -22.32 4.99 7.45
C GLU A 375 -21.94 6.30 8.14
N VAL A 376 -20.64 6.56 8.31
CA VAL A 376 -20.13 7.79 8.92
C VAL A 376 -20.48 9.02 8.07
N SER A 377 -20.34 8.92 6.75
CA SER A 377 -20.70 10.01 5.84
C SER A 377 -22.21 10.32 5.88
N ALA A 378 -23.06 9.28 5.93
CA ALA A 378 -24.51 9.43 6.04
C ALA A 378 -24.93 10.04 7.38
N ALA A 379 -24.29 9.64 8.49
CA ALA A 379 -24.54 10.22 9.81
C ALA A 379 -24.15 11.71 9.91
N ARG A 380 -23.25 12.16 9.02
CA ARG A 380 -22.82 13.56 8.90
C ARG A 380 -23.66 14.38 7.91
N GLU A 381 -24.67 13.76 7.28
CA GLU A 381 -25.50 14.40 6.23
C GLU A 381 -24.66 15.00 5.10
N GLU A 382 -23.53 14.38 4.76
CA GLU A 382 -22.69 14.80 3.64
C GLU A 382 -23.37 14.52 2.29
N VAL A 383 -22.98 15.27 1.26
CA VAL A 383 -23.47 15.02 -0.10
C VAL A 383 -22.95 13.65 -0.58
N PRO A 384 -23.83 12.67 -0.83
CA PRO A 384 -23.40 11.34 -1.24
C PRO A 384 -22.89 11.34 -2.69
N GLY A 385 -21.90 10.50 -2.95
CA GLY A 385 -21.41 10.16 -4.27
C GLY A 385 -22.16 8.99 -4.92
N ARG A 386 -21.47 8.24 -5.79
CA ARG A 386 -22.05 7.10 -6.52
C ARG A 386 -22.49 6.00 -5.54
N ARG A 387 -23.73 5.50 -5.69
CA ARG A 387 -24.35 4.47 -4.83
C ARG A 387 -24.32 4.79 -3.32
N GLY A 388 -24.30 6.07 -2.95
CA GLY A 388 -24.37 6.51 -1.56
C GLY A 388 -23.02 6.58 -0.82
N PHE A 389 -21.91 6.15 -1.44
CA PHE A 389 -20.57 6.27 -0.85
C PHE A 389 -20.09 7.73 -0.82
N PRO A 390 -19.20 8.12 0.11
CA PRO A 390 -18.68 9.48 0.18
C PRO A 390 -17.88 9.87 -1.06
N GLY A 391 -17.91 11.15 -1.44
CA GLY A 391 -17.15 11.68 -2.57
C GLY A 391 -15.62 11.55 -2.41
N TYR A 392 -15.11 11.46 -1.18
CA TYR A 392 -13.69 11.31 -0.87
C TYR A 392 -13.22 9.85 -0.75
N MET A 393 -14.07 8.86 -1.05
CA MET A 393 -13.71 7.43 -0.93
C MET A 393 -12.45 7.07 -1.73
N TYR A 394 -12.25 7.68 -2.91
CA TYR A 394 -11.02 7.47 -3.71
C TYR A 394 -9.77 7.90 -2.94
N THR A 395 -9.80 9.11 -2.35
CA THR A 395 -8.67 9.64 -1.61
C THR A 395 -8.42 8.84 -0.34
N ASP A 396 -9.48 8.45 0.35
CA ASP A 396 -9.37 7.68 1.60
C ASP A 396 -8.77 6.28 1.36
N LEU A 397 -9.23 5.55 0.33
CA LEU A 397 -8.60 4.28 -0.08
C LEU A 397 -7.15 4.48 -0.52
N ALA A 398 -6.83 5.57 -1.22
CA ALA A 398 -5.46 5.86 -1.65
C ALA A 398 -4.51 6.08 -0.46
N THR A 399 -4.98 6.70 0.64
CA THR A 399 -4.14 6.86 1.85
C THR A 399 -3.74 5.53 2.49
N ILE A 400 -4.51 4.46 2.26
CA ILE A 400 -4.22 3.11 2.76
C ILE A 400 -3.31 2.38 1.75
N TYR A 401 -3.71 2.33 0.48
CA TYR A 401 -3.02 1.53 -0.53
C TYR A 401 -1.64 2.08 -0.92
N GLU A 402 -1.45 3.41 -0.93
CA GLU A 402 -0.17 4.01 -1.32
C GLU A 402 0.94 3.92 -0.25
N ARG A 403 0.65 3.32 0.90
CA ARG A 403 1.66 3.04 1.95
C ARG A 403 2.54 1.82 1.63
N ALA A 404 2.23 1.09 0.56
CA ALA A 404 3.07 0.00 0.04
C ALA A 404 4.30 0.52 -0.71
N GLY A 405 5.37 -0.29 -0.74
CA GLY A 405 6.55 -0.04 -1.55
C GLY A 405 7.88 -0.33 -0.86
N ARG A 406 8.95 0.17 -1.50
CA ARG A 406 10.34 0.14 -1.03
C ARG A 406 10.90 1.56 -1.03
N VAL A 407 11.78 1.84 -0.09
CA VAL A 407 12.43 3.15 0.03
C VAL A 407 13.94 3.02 -0.08
N GLU A 408 14.58 4.02 -0.66
CA GLU A 408 16.02 4.09 -0.81
C GLU A 408 16.70 4.22 0.55
N GLY A 409 17.76 3.42 0.76
CA GLY A 409 18.52 3.40 2.01
C GLY A 409 17.91 2.56 3.14
N ARG A 410 16.82 1.81 2.89
CA ARG A 410 16.29 0.81 3.84
C ARG A 410 16.02 -0.50 3.11
N ASP A 411 16.37 -1.62 3.73
CA ASP A 411 16.26 -2.93 3.10
C ASP A 411 14.86 -3.55 3.20
N GLY A 412 14.03 -3.07 4.12
CA GLY A 412 12.66 -3.56 4.29
C GLY A 412 11.69 -3.13 3.19
N SER A 413 10.53 -3.80 3.15
CA SER A 413 9.51 -3.55 2.12
C SER A 413 8.11 -3.86 2.64
N ILE A 414 7.10 -3.20 2.08
CA ILE A 414 5.70 -3.45 2.41
C ILE A 414 4.96 -3.89 1.14
N THR A 415 4.55 -5.15 1.09
CA THR A 415 3.67 -5.68 0.04
C THR A 415 2.24 -5.71 0.59
N GLN A 416 1.27 -5.22 -0.18
CA GLN A 416 -0.13 -5.21 0.25
C GLN A 416 -0.99 -6.14 -0.62
N ILE A 417 -1.75 -7.01 0.05
CA ILE A 417 -2.79 -7.85 -0.56
C ILE A 417 -4.14 -7.53 0.11
N PRO A 418 -4.82 -6.45 -0.31
CA PRO A 418 -6.15 -6.15 0.17
C PRO A 418 -7.19 -7.06 -0.48
N ILE A 419 -8.12 -7.58 0.32
CA ILE A 419 -9.19 -8.46 -0.12
C ILE A 419 -10.49 -7.66 -0.05
N LEU A 420 -11.25 -7.72 -1.13
CA LEU A 420 -12.57 -7.11 -1.19
C LEU A 420 -13.62 -8.07 -1.71
N THR A 421 -14.82 -8.01 -1.13
CA THR A 421 -15.98 -8.74 -1.63
C THR A 421 -16.87 -7.81 -2.48
N MET A 422 -16.97 -8.10 -3.77
CA MET A 422 -17.80 -7.34 -4.71
C MET A 422 -19.27 -7.64 -4.47
N PRO A 423 -20.11 -6.62 -4.21
CA PRO A 423 -21.55 -6.83 -4.11
C PRO A 423 -22.13 -7.31 -5.44
N ASN A 424 -22.92 -8.38 -5.42
CA ASN A 424 -23.56 -8.99 -6.60
C ASN A 424 -22.58 -9.41 -7.72
N ASP A 425 -21.32 -9.70 -7.38
CA ASP A 425 -20.26 -10.05 -8.34
C ASP A 425 -20.04 -8.93 -9.40
N ASP A 426 -20.40 -7.69 -9.08
CA ASP A 426 -20.34 -6.54 -10.00
C ASP A 426 -18.98 -5.82 -9.92
N ILE A 427 -18.11 -6.06 -10.90
CA ILE A 427 -16.81 -5.38 -11.01
C ILE A 427 -16.93 -3.86 -11.25
N THR A 428 -18.09 -3.38 -11.73
CA THR A 428 -18.35 -1.94 -11.94
C THR A 428 -18.83 -1.22 -10.67
N HIS A 429 -18.96 -1.96 -9.57
CA HIS A 429 -19.27 -1.39 -8.27
C HIS A 429 -18.20 -0.35 -7.86
N PRO A 430 -18.56 0.78 -7.19
CA PRO A 430 -17.59 1.81 -6.78
C PRO A 430 -16.34 1.28 -6.04
N ILE A 431 -16.49 0.25 -5.21
CA ILE A 431 -15.40 -0.31 -4.40
C ILE A 431 -14.30 -0.96 -5.29
N PRO A 432 -14.59 -1.99 -6.11
CA PRO A 432 -13.60 -2.57 -7.02
C PRO A 432 -13.11 -1.57 -8.08
N ASP A 433 -13.99 -0.72 -8.61
CA ASP A 433 -13.65 0.29 -9.63
C ASP A 433 -12.60 1.28 -9.10
N LEU A 434 -12.83 1.88 -7.92
CA LEU A 434 -11.84 2.78 -7.31
C LEU A 434 -10.58 2.05 -6.86
N THR A 435 -10.70 0.81 -6.37
CA THR A 435 -9.53 0.02 -5.98
C THR A 435 -8.64 -0.25 -7.20
N GLY A 436 -9.21 -0.68 -8.34
CA GLY A 436 -8.45 -0.94 -9.57
C GLY A 436 -7.80 0.29 -10.21
N TYR A 437 -8.30 1.50 -9.93
CA TYR A 437 -7.62 2.74 -10.32
C TYR A 437 -6.36 3.01 -9.47
N ILE A 438 -6.38 2.63 -8.19
CA ILE A 438 -5.30 2.92 -7.24
C ILE A 438 -4.24 1.81 -7.28
N THR A 439 -4.66 0.55 -7.29
CA THR A 439 -3.76 -0.61 -7.23
C THR A 439 -3.15 -0.94 -8.58
N GLU A 440 -2.11 -1.77 -8.56
CA GLU A 440 -1.27 -2.07 -9.73
C GLU A 440 -1.71 -3.36 -10.43
N GLY A 441 -3.01 -3.61 -10.47
CA GLY A 441 -3.61 -4.87 -10.92
C GLY A 441 -4.70 -5.35 -9.97
N GLN A 442 -5.16 -6.58 -10.20
CA GLN A 442 -6.14 -7.29 -9.39
C GLN A 442 -6.11 -8.79 -9.68
N ILE A 443 -6.42 -9.61 -8.68
CA ILE A 443 -6.66 -11.05 -8.82
C ILE A 443 -8.16 -11.28 -8.69
N TYR A 444 -8.78 -11.89 -9.68
CA TYR A 444 -10.22 -12.08 -9.74
C TYR A 444 -10.60 -13.51 -9.39
N VAL A 445 -11.36 -13.68 -8.32
CA VAL A 445 -11.92 -14.95 -7.87
C VAL A 445 -13.31 -15.12 -8.47
N ASP A 446 -13.51 -16.18 -9.25
CA ASP A 446 -14.69 -16.37 -10.09
C ASP A 446 -15.63 -17.45 -9.54
N ARG A 447 -16.92 -17.12 -9.47
CA ARG A 447 -17.98 -18.04 -9.04
C ARG A 447 -18.16 -19.21 -10.01
N GLN A 448 -17.95 -19.00 -11.32
CA GLN A 448 -18.15 -20.08 -12.30
C GLN A 448 -17.15 -21.24 -12.11
N LEU A 449 -15.90 -20.91 -11.81
CA LEU A 449 -14.86 -21.90 -11.52
C LEU A 449 -15.13 -22.58 -10.18
N HIS A 450 -15.58 -21.82 -9.18
CA HIS A 450 -15.91 -22.37 -7.87
C HIS A 450 -17.06 -23.38 -7.92
N ASN A 451 -18.13 -23.07 -8.67
CA ASN A 451 -19.28 -23.99 -8.86
C ASN A 451 -18.88 -25.31 -9.55
N ARG A 452 -17.77 -25.31 -10.29
CA ARG A 452 -17.19 -26.50 -10.93
C ARG A 452 -16.19 -27.25 -10.04
N GLN A 453 -16.11 -26.87 -8.76
CA GLN A 453 -15.22 -27.47 -7.76
C GLN A 453 -13.73 -27.33 -8.10
N ILE A 454 -13.36 -26.22 -8.77
CA ILE A 454 -11.97 -25.89 -9.08
C ILE A 454 -11.44 -24.97 -7.99
N TYR A 455 -10.30 -25.33 -7.40
CA TYR A 455 -9.62 -24.55 -6.38
C TYR A 455 -8.14 -24.32 -6.76
N PRO A 456 -7.58 -23.11 -6.58
CA PRO A 456 -8.28 -21.87 -6.28
C PRO A 456 -9.08 -21.37 -7.50
N PRO A 457 -10.32 -20.88 -7.34
CA PRO A 457 -11.15 -20.44 -8.47
C PRO A 457 -10.73 -19.06 -9.01
N ILE A 458 -9.50 -18.93 -9.50
CA ILE A 458 -8.94 -17.69 -10.04
C ILE A 458 -9.20 -17.64 -11.55
N ASN A 459 -9.87 -16.58 -12.00
CA ASN A 459 -10.06 -16.33 -13.43
C ASN A 459 -8.93 -15.43 -13.94
N VAL A 460 -8.09 -16.00 -14.80
CA VAL A 460 -6.89 -15.34 -15.32
C VAL A 460 -7.18 -14.24 -16.33
N LEU A 461 -8.39 -14.18 -16.93
CA LEU A 461 -8.72 -13.18 -17.96
C LEU A 461 -8.90 -11.76 -17.40
N PRO A 462 -9.77 -11.52 -16.39
CA PRO A 462 -9.89 -10.21 -15.77
C PRO A 462 -8.81 -9.92 -14.72
N SER A 463 -7.98 -10.91 -14.37
CA SER A 463 -6.84 -10.74 -13.48
C SER A 463 -5.67 -10.10 -14.21
N LEU A 464 -4.94 -9.21 -13.53
CA LEU A 464 -3.79 -8.52 -14.09
C LEU A 464 -2.78 -8.18 -12.98
N SER A 465 -1.49 -8.28 -13.29
CA SER A 465 -0.41 -7.66 -12.51
C SER A 465 0.41 -6.73 -13.41
N ARG A 466 0.45 -5.42 -13.10
CA ARG A 466 1.18 -4.43 -13.90
C ARG A 466 2.70 -4.52 -13.72
N LEU A 467 3.17 -4.90 -12.52
CA LEU A 467 4.60 -5.06 -12.20
C LEU A 467 5.16 -6.43 -12.55
N MET A 468 4.35 -7.33 -13.13
CA MET A 468 4.80 -8.65 -13.54
C MET A 468 6.05 -8.59 -14.44
N LYS A 469 6.10 -7.63 -15.38
CA LYS A 469 7.20 -7.52 -16.35
C LYS A 469 8.57 -7.26 -15.71
N SER A 470 8.63 -6.61 -14.55
CA SER A 470 9.88 -6.36 -13.85
C SER A 470 10.27 -7.49 -12.90
N ALA A 471 9.29 -8.25 -12.42
CA ALA A 471 9.49 -9.39 -11.54
C ALA A 471 9.97 -10.66 -12.28
N ILE A 472 9.74 -10.74 -13.58
CA ILE A 472 10.07 -11.91 -14.41
C ILE A 472 11.24 -11.64 -15.35
N GLY A 473 11.90 -12.72 -15.79
CA GLY A 473 12.99 -12.65 -16.76
C GLY A 473 14.29 -13.28 -16.26
N GLU A 474 15.35 -13.07 -17.04
CA GLU A 474 16.68 -13.59 -16.75
C GLU A 474 17.25 -12.95 -15.47
N GLY A 475 17.76 -13.77 -14.55
CA GLY A 475 18.28 -13.32 -13.26
C GLY A 475 17.25 -13.21 -12.13
N MET A 476 15.96 -13.24 -12.43
CA MET A 476 14.88 -13.22 -11.42
C MET A 476 14.14 -14.56 -11.33
N THR A 477 13.63 -15.06 -12.46
CA THR A 477 12.94 -16.36 -12.53
C THR A 477 13.54 -17.24 -13.64
N ARG A 478 12.89 -17.34 -14.80
CA ARG A 478 13.32 -18.08 -15.98
C ARG A 478 13.05 -17.24 -17.23
N VAL A 479 13.88 -17.38 -18.25
CA VAL A 479 13.87 -16.55 -19.47
C VAL A 479 12.53 -16.62 -20.24
N ASP A 480 11.86 -17.76 -20.19
CA ASP A 480 10.64 -18.08 -20.94
C ASP A 480 9.34 -17.69 -20.22
N HIS A 481 9.41 -17.21 -18.97
CA HIS A 481 8.23 -16.94 -18.15
C HIS A 481 7.24 -15.98 -18.86
N ALA A 482 7.74 -14.87 -19.41
CA ALA A 482 6.92 -13.88 -20.09
C ALA A 482 6.17 -14.46 -21.29
N ASP A 483 6.85 -15.25 -22.11
CA ASP A 483 6.29 -15.79 -23.35
C ASP A 483 5.29 -16.91 -23.09
N VAL A 484 5.59 -17.79 -22.14
CA VAL A 484 4.69 -18.86 -21.70
C VAL A 484 3.39 -18.28 -21.15
N SER A 485 3.49 -17.28 -20.27
CA SER A 485 2.31 -16.63 -19.68
C SER A 485 1.44 -15.96 -20.75
N ASN A 486 2.05 -15.19 -21.66
CA ASN A 486 1.34 -14.53 -22.77
C ASN A 486 0.66 -15.52 -23.72
N GLN A 487 1.31 -16.66 -24.00
CA GLN A 487 0.74 -17.69 -24.88
C GLN A 487 -0.39 -18.46 -24.18
N LEU A 488 -0.23 -18.84 -22.90
CA LEU A 488 -1.28 -19.47 -22.10
C LEU A 488 -2.52 -18.57 -22.02
N TYR A 489 -2.33 -17.27 -21.79
CA TYR A 489 -3.41 -16.29 -21.75
C TYR A 489 -4.16 -16.23 -23.09
N ALA A 490 -3.43 -16.16 -24.21
CA ALA A 490 -4.03 -16.12 -25.55
C ALA A 490 -4.82 -17.40 -25.86
N CYS A 491 -4.26 -18.58 -25.56
CA CYS A 491 -4.93 -19.86 -25.74
C CYS A 491 -6.18 -19.96 -24.85
N TYR A 492 -6.14 -19.45 -23.62
CA TYR A 492 -7.28 -19.47 -22.71
C TYR A 492 -8.41 -18.55 -23.18
N ALA A 493 -8.08 -17.35 -23.67
CA ALA A 493 -9.06 -16.42 -24.24
C ALA A 493 -9.77 -17.01 -25.46
N ILE A 494 -8.99 -17.55 -26.43
CA ILE A 494 -9.56 -18.21 -27.62
C ILE A 494 -10.38 -19.43 -27.21
N GLY A 495 -9.91 -20.24 -26.27
CA GLY A 495 -10.64 -21.39 -25.77
C GLY A 495 -11.99 -21.04 -25.13
N LYS A 496 -12.11 -19.89 -24.45
CA LYS A 496 -13.38 -19.40 -23.91
C LYS A 496 -14.34 -18.95 -25.01
N ASP A 497 -13.85 -18.24 -26.03
CA ASP A 497 -14.67 -17.85 -27.18
C ASP A 497 -15.18 -19.09 -27.93
N VAL A 498 -14.31 -20.08 -28.14
CA VAL A 498 -14.65 -21.37 -28.75
C VAL A 498 -15.63 -22.15 -27.90
N GLN A 499 -15.52 -22.13 -26.56
CA GLN A 499 -16.50 -22.74 -25.67
C GLN A 499 -17.89 -22.11 -25.81
N ALA A 500 -17.96 -20.78 -25.98
CA ALA A 500 -19.22 -20.09 -26.25
C ALA A 500 -19.77 -20.46 -27.64
N MET A 501 -18.92 -20.53 -28.66
CA MET A 501 -19.32 -20.98 -30.01
C MET A 501 -19.83 -22.42 -30.03
N LYS A 502 -19.18 -23.34 -29.30
CA LYS A 502 -19.63 -24.73 -29.13
C LYS A 502 -21.05 -24.80 -28.57
N ALA A 503 -21.38 -23.95 -27.60
CA ALA A 503 -22.71 -23.92 -27.00
C ALA A 503 -23.81 -23.44 -27.97
N VAL A 504 -23.46 -22.64 -28.98
CA VAL A 504 -24.41 -22.09 -29.96
C VAL A 504 -24.56 -22.97 -31.19
N VAL A 505 -23.45 -23.41 -31.79
CA VAL A 505 -23.43 -24.09 -33.10
C VAL A 505 -23.36 -25.61 -32.97
N GLY A 506 -22.98 -26.12 -31.79
CA GLY A 506 -22.76 -27.54 -31.54
C GLY A 506 -21.32 -27.98 -31.83
N GLU A 507 -21.01 -29.22 -31.45
CA GLU A 507 -19.63 -29.74 -31.48
C GLU A 507 -19.13 -30.08 -32.89
N GLU A 508 -20.02 -30.51 -33.78
CA GLU A 508 -19.67 -30.98 -35.13
C GLU A 508 -19.24 -29.85 -36.08
N ALA A 509 -19.56 -28.59 -35.74
CA ALA A 509 -19.24 -27.42 -36.54
C ALA A 509 -17.86 -26.80 -36.21
N LEU A 510 -17.15 -27.34 -35.22
CA LEU A 510 -15.85 -26.85 -34.78
C LEU A 510 -14.73 -27.37 -35.68
N SER A 511 -13.73 -26.53 -35.93
CA SER A 511 -12.52 -26.97 -36.62
C SER A 511 -11.68 -27.91 -35.73
N SER A 512 -10.75 -28.65 -36.34
CA SER A 512 -9.77 -29.46 -35.59
C SER A 512 -8.99 -28.64 -34.56
N ASP A 513 -8.69 -27.38 -34.91
CA ASP A 513 -7.93 -26.47 -34.08
C ASP A 513 -8.76 -25.98 -32.88
N ASP A 514 -10.05 -25.71 -33.12
CA ASP A 514 -11.00 -25.33 -32.06
C ASP A 514 -11.18 -26.46 -31.04
N LEU A 515 -11.20 -27.71 -31.49
CA LEU A 515 -11.24 -28.88 -30.59
C LEU A 515 -10.00 -28.94 -29.70
N LEU A 516 -8.81 -28.60 -30.20
CA LEU A 516 -7.59 -28.51 -29.39
C LEU A 516 -7.68 -27.39 -28.34
N TYR A 517 -8.24 -26.22 -28.69
CA TYR A 517 -8.46 -25.14 -27.72
C TYR A 517 -9.44 -25.53 -26.61
N LEU A 518 -10.47 -26.32 -26.92
CA LEU A 518 -11.40 -26.85 -25.92
C LEU A 518 -10.73 -27.90 -25.01
N GLU A 519 -9.91 -28.78 -25.58
CA GLU A 519 -9.14 -29.75 -24.79
C GLU A 519 -8.15 -29.03 -23.86
N PHE A 520 -7.44 -28.02 -24.39
CA PHE A 520 -6.57 -27.16 -23.61
C PHE A 520 -7.32 -26.48 -22.47
N LEU A 521 -8.50 -25.89 -22.73
CA LEU A 521 -9.30 -25.22 -21.72
C LEU A 521 -9.63 -26.15 -20.54
N GLY A 522 -10.08 -27.37 -20.84
CA GLY A 522 -10.40 -28.37 -19.83
C GLY A 522 -9.17 -28.82 -19.02
N LYS A 523 -8.02 -29.01 -19.67
CA LYS A 523 -6.76 -29.39 -19.00
C LYS A 523 -6.13 -28.23 -18.23
N PHE A 524 -6.21 -27.01 -18.73
CA PHE A 524 -5.69 -25.82 -18.07
C PHE A 524 -6.42 -25.57 -16.75
N GLU A 525 -7.75 -25.61 -16.77
CA GLU A 525 -8.53 -25.40 -15.54
C GLU A 525 -8.34 -26.54 -14.52
N LYS A 526 -8.13 -27.79 -14.96
CA LYS A 526 -7.97 -28.97 -14.08
C LYS A 526 -6.54 -29.24 -13.59
N ASN A 527 -5.51 -28.88 -14.35
CA ASN A 527 -4.13 -29.22 -14.02
C ASN A 527 -3.31 -27.99 -13.63
N PHE A 528 -3.55 -26.86 -14.30
CA PHE A 528 -2.78 -25.64 -14.06
C PHE A 528 -3.41 -24.79 -12.97
N ILE A 529 -4.68 -24.41 -13.13
CA ILE A 529 -5.39 -23.61 -12.10
C ILE A 529 -5.69 -24.49 -10.88
N ALA A 530 -6.22 -25.69 -11.08
CA ALA A 530 -6.55 -26.54 -9.95
C ALA A 530 -5.30 -27.01 -9.20
N GLN A 531 -5.30 -26.77 -7.91
CA GLN A 531 -4.24 -27.04 -6.96
C GLN A 531 -4.86 -27.38 -5.60
N GLY A 532 -4.16 -28.12 -4.73
CA GLY A 532 -4.62 -28.32 -3.35
C GLY A 532 -4.41 -27.08 -2.47
N ASN A 533 -5.24 -26.89 -1.43
CA ASN A 533 -5.12 -25.80 -0.45
C ASN A 533 -3.76 -25.75 0.28
N TYR A 534 -3.10 -26.90 0.42
CA TYR A 534 -1.81 -27.05 1.10
C TYR A 534 -0.66 -27.40 0.15
N GLU A 535 -0.94 -27.56 -1.14
CA GLU A 535 0.09 -27.82 -2.14
C GLU A 535 0.85 -26.51 -2.38
N LYS A 536 2.18 -26.53 -2.28
CA LYS A 536 3.05 -25.39 -2.60
C LYS A 536 3.83 -25.77 -3.87
N ARG A 537 3.53 -25.11 -4.99
CA ARG A 537 4.24 -25.33 -6.26
C ARG A 537 5.39 -24.36 -6.39
N ASP A 538 6.49 -24.83 -6.96
CA ASP A 538 7.55 -23.91 -7.36
C ASP A 538 7.16 -23.13 -8.63
N VAL A 539 7.73 -21.94 -8.82
CA VAL A 539 7.54 -21.17 -10.07
C VAL A 539 8.05 -21.99 -11.25
N PHE A 540 9.18 -22.70 -11.09
CA PHE A 540 9.74 -23.55 -12.14
C PHE A 540 8.86 -24.77 -12.46
N GLU A 541 8.28 -25.40 -11.45
CA GLU A 541 7.31 -26.49 -11.63
C GLU A 541 6.06 -25.99 -12.35
N SER A 542 5.56 -24.82 -11.96
CA SER A 542 4.38 -24.20 -12.57
C SER A 542 4.62 -23.84 -14.05
N LEU A 543 5.82 -23.36 -14.40
CA LEU A 543 6.22 -23.12 -15.79
C LEU A 543 6.33 -24.43 -16.58
N ASP A 544 6.86 -25.50 -15.98
CA ASP A 544 6.95 -26.82 -16.62
C ASP A 544 5.55 -27.42 -16.89
N ILE A 545 4.59 -27.24 -15.99
CA ILE A 545 3.17 -27.59 -16.23
C ILE A 545 2.60 -26.74 -17.38
N GLY A 546 2.91 -25.43 -17.40
CA GLY A 546 2.55 -24.54 -18.50
C GLY A 546 3.02 -25.08 -19.87
N TRP A 547 4.29 -25.51 -19.96
CA TRP A 547 4.82 -26.13 -21.17
C TRP A 547 4.16 -27.46 -21.53
N GLN A 548 3.84 -28.30 -20.55
CA GLN A 548 3.12 -29.55 -20.80
C GLN A 548 1.76 -29.30 -21.46
N LEU A 549 1.07 -28.22 -21.06
CA LEU A 549 -0.19 -27.81 -21.68
C LEU A 549 0.00 -27.20 -23.07
N LEU A 550 1.05 -26.39 -23.26
CA LEU A 550 1.35 -25.82 -24.58
C LEU A 550 1.74 -26.90 -25.61
N ARG A 551 2.30 -28.04 -25.19
CA ARG A 551 2.63 -29.19 -26.06
C ARG A 551 1.41 -29.91 -26.64
N ILE A 552 0.20 -29.62 -26.17
CA ILE A 552 -1.04 -30.11 -26.80
C ILE A 552 -1.18 -29.49 -28.20
N PHE A 553 -0.71 -28.24 -28.37
CA PHE A 553 -0.76 -27.56 -29.64
C PHE A 553 0.45 -27.91 -30.52
N PRO A 554 0.26 -28.03 -31.83
CA PRO A 554 1.35 -28.04 -32.80
C PRO A 554 2.24 -26.79 -32.68
N ARG A 555 3.53 -26.95 -32.98
CA ARG A 555 4.55 -25.88 -32.93
C ARG A 555 4.12 -24.62 -33.69
N GLU A 556 3.45 -24.78 -34.82
CA GLU A 556 3.02 -23.68 -35.70
C GLU A 556 1.92 -22.79 -35.09
N MET A 557 1.18 -23.29 -34.09
CA MET A 557 0.10 -22.53 -33.44
C MET A 557 0.62 -21.60 -32.33
N LEU A 558 1.84 -21.81 -31.83
CA LEU A 558 2.44 -21.06 -30.74
C LEU A 558 3.07 -19.74 -31.22
N LYS A 559 2.23 -18.81 -31.68
CA LYS A 559 2.66 -17.58 -32.38
C LYS A 559 3.31 -16.52 -31.48
N ARG A 560 3.09 -16.55 -30.16
CA ARG A 560 3.61 -15.52 -29.23
C ARG A 560 4.94 -15.90 -28.59
N ILE A 561 5.46 -17.09 -28.88
CA ILE A 561 6.70 -17.58 -28.30
C ILE A 561 7.82 -17.46 -29.35
N PRO A 562 8.97 -16.83 -29.02
CA PRO A 562 10.13 -16.80 -29.90
C PRO A 562 10.65 -18.20 -30.23
N GLU A 563 11.16 -18.40 -31.45
CA GLU A 563 11.67 -19.70 -31.90
C GLU A 563 12.80 -20.23 -31.03
N THR A 564 13.67 -19.35 -30.51
CA THR A 564 14.80 -19.71 -29.62
C THR A 564 14.35 -20.41 -28.34
N ILE A 565 13.25 -19.92 -27.75
CA ILE A 565 12.67 -20.49 -26.52
C ILE A 565 11.89 -21.75 -26.86
N LEU A 566 11.17 -21.74 -27.98
CA LEU A 566 10.39 -22.87 -28.43
C LEU A 566 11.29 -24.09 -28.71
N ASP A 567 12.42 -23.91 -29.38
CA ASP A 567 13.39 -24.99 -29.64
C ASP A 567 13.96 -25.61 -28.36
N LYS A 568 14.12 -24.81 -27.30
CA LYS A 568 14.68 -25.27 -26.02
C LYS A 568 13.68 -26.04 -25.16
N TYR A 569 12.41 -25.62 -25.13
CA TYR A 569 11.43 -26.13 -24.16
C TYR A 569 10.29 -26.97 -24.78
N TYR A 570 10.03 -26.86 -26.08
CA TYR A 570 9.02 -27.66 -26.77
C TYR A 570 9.37 -29.16 -26.83
N PRO A 571 10.61 -29.59 -27.18
CA PRO A 571 10.96 -31.00 -27.23
C PRO A 571 11.26 -31.56 -25.83
N ARG A 572 10.35 -32.35 -25.25
CA ARG A 572 10.70 -33.33 -24.20
C ARG A 572 10.12 -34.69 -24.53
N GLY A 573 10.90 -35.43 -25.32
CA GLY A 573 10.81 -36.87 -25.54
C GLY A 573 12.19 -37.45 -25.89
N GLY A 574 12.95 -37.89 -24.88
CA GLY A 574 13.89 -39.02 -25.00
C GLY A 574 15.33 -38.85 -25.54
N ALA A 575 15.81 -37.73 -26.09
CA ALA A 575 17.14 -37.75 -26.76
C ALA A 575 18.04 -36.48 -26.63
N GLY A 576 17.91 -35.68 -25.56
CA GLY A 576 18.70 -34.43 -25.44
C GLY A 576 19.42 -34.17 -24.11
N ALA A 577 19.17 -34.96 -23.07
CA ALA A 577 19.75 -34.72 -21.73
C ALA A 577 21.23 -35.12 -21.58
N LYS A 578 21.98 -35.30 -22.68
CA LYS A 578 23.41 -35.64 -22.65
C LYS A 578 24.33 -34.63 -23.34
N ALA A 579 23.81 -33.55 -23.92
CA ALA A 579 24.64 -32.65 -24.74
C ALA A 579 25.00 -31.30 -24.07
N VAL A 580 24.43 -30.97 -22.90
CA VAL A 580 24.63 -29.63 -22.29
C VAL A 580 25.57 -29.65 -21.07
N GLU A 581 26.00 -30.82 -20.61
CA GLU A 581 27.07 -30.95 -19.59
C GLU A 581 28.49 -31.04 -20.18
N SER A 582 28.66 -30.80 -21.48
CA SER A 582 29.99 -30.75 -22.11
C SER A 582 30.08 -29.61 -23.12
N SER A 583 30.27 -28.38 -22.61
CA SER A 583 30.81 -27.23 -23.36
C SER A 583 31.38 -26.22 -22.38
#